data_AF-A0A940ZWN1-F1
#
_entry.id   AF-A0A940ZWN1-F1
#
_cell.length_a   1.000
_cell.length_b   1.000
_cell.length_c   1.000
_cell.angle_alpha   90.00
_cell.angle_beta   90.00
_cell.angle_gamma   90.00
#
_symmetry.space_group_name_H-M   'P 1'
#
loop_
_entity.id
_entity.type
_entity.pdbx_description
1 polymer ?
#
loop_
_entity_poly.entity_id
_entity_poly.type
_entity_poly.pdbx_seq_one_letter_code
_entity_poly.pdbx_strand_id
1 'polypeptide(L)'
;MREMIKRRKDEGFTLIELMIVIAVIGILAIVLVPKVGSIKTQAKSAGVDTNVRAVEGFVQSRINFWANKNTPQYDADAADVGIQEEIVSAFTSNKITNPISNLTTIDAPTTVDEADAAPDGADTDALQVGGGTTAPAATDIPKGGVVVLSDGTGSALSIIITGYDANGNVTTTSTITP
;
A
#
# COMPACT_ATOMS: atom_id res chain seq x y z
N MET A 1 -8.76 -67.80 53.05
CA MET A 1 -8.54 -67.76 51.58
C MET A 1 -7.95 -66.40 51.24
N ARG A 2 -6.68 -66.34 50.79
CA ARG A 2 -6.06 -65.08 50.35
C ARG A 2 -6.34 -64.90 48.86
N GLU A 3 -7.00 -63.82 48.51
CA GLU A 3 -7.23 -63.42 47.12
C GLU A 3 -5.91 -62.94 46.50
N MET A 4 -5.53 -63.51 45.36
CA MET A 4 -4.34 -63.11 44.62
C MET A 4 -4.70 -61.96 43.66
N ILE A 5 -4.26 -60.75 43.99
CA ILE A 5 -4.36 -59.59 43.08
C ILE A 5 -3.43 -59.83 41.88
N LYS A 6 -4.04 -60.09 40.72
CA LYS A 6 -3.35 -60.21 39.43
C LYS A 6 -2.83 -58.81 39.03
N ARG A 7 -1.52 -58.59 39.10
CA ARG A 7 -0.89 -57.37 38.56
C ARG A 7 -1.10 -57.35 37.04
N ARG A 8 -1.68 -56.25 36.52
CA ARG A 8 -1.74 -56.02 35.07
C ARG A 8 -0.31 -55.78 34.58
N LYS A 9 0.01 -56.33 33.41
CA LYS A 9 1.32 -56.20 32.80
C LYS A 9 1.30 -54.88 32.04
N ASP A 10 1.91 -53.85 32.61
CA ASP A 10 2.06 -52.57 31.92
C ASP A 10 3.11 -52.77 30.83
N GLU A 11 2.68 -52.67 29.56
CA GLU A 11 3.56 -52.77 28.40
C GLU A 11 4.39 -51.48 28.35
N GLY A 12 5.69 -51.60 28.64
CA GLY A 12 6.63 -50.48 28.63
C GLY A 12 6.95 -50.05 27.21
N PHE A 13 7.00 -48.73 26.99
CA PHE A 13 7.41 -48.12 25.72
C PHE A 13 8.82 -48.56 25.34
N THR A 14 9.00 -49.07 24.13
CA THR A 14 10.31 -49.54 23.68
C THR A 14 11.17 -48.38 23.18
N LEU A 15 12.48 -48.47 23.36
CA LEU A 15 13.41 -47.48 22.82
C LEU A 15 13.31 -47.38 21.29
N ILE A 16 13.02 -48.50 20.61
CA ILE A 16 12.87 -48.52 19.15
C ILE A 16 11.63 -47.74 18.69
N GLU A 17 10.53 -47.78 19.44
CA GLU A 17 9.35 -46.94 19.16
C GLU A 17 9.69 -45.46 19.28
N LEU A 18 10.46 -45.06 20.30
CA LEU A 18 10.92 -43.68 20.45
C LEU A 18 11.81 -43.25 19.26
N MET A 19 12.71 -44.13 18.83
CA MET A 19 13.64 -43.84 17.72
C MET A 19 12.92 -43.61 16.39
N ILE A 20 11.89 -44.41 16.10
CA ILE A 20 11.10 -44.23 14.87
C ILE A 20 10.33 -42.92 14.92
N VAL A 21 9.73 -42.57 16.06
CA VAL A 21 8.97 -41.31 16.22
C VAL A 21 9.86 -40.09 15.96
N ILE A 22 11.04 -40.02 16.57
CA ILE A 22 11.96 -38.89 16.33
C ILE A 22 12.49 -38.87 14.90
N ALA A 23 12.69 -40.03 14.27
CA ALA A 23 13.10 -40.12 12.87
C ALA A 23 12.02 -39.56 11.93
N VAL A 24 10.75 -39.91 12.16
CA VAL A 24 9.62 -39.39 11.38
C VAL A 24 9.43 -37.89 11.60
N ILE A 25 9.48 -37.41 12.86
CA ILE A 25 9.40 -35.98 13.18
C ILE A 25 10.53 -35.21 12.48
N GLY A 26 11.75 -35.75 12.45
CA GLY A 26 12.89 -35.14 11.79
C GLY A 26 12.69 -34.95 10.28
N ILE A 27 12.12 -35.95 9.60
CA ILE A 27 11.81 -35.86 8.16
C ILE A 27 10.71 -34.83 7.90
N LEU A 28 9.63 -34.87 8.70
CA LEU A 28 8.50 -33.96 8.53
C LEU A 28 8.89 -32.50 8.77
N ALA A 29 9.77 -32.23 9.75
CA ALA A 29 10.20 -30.89 10.09
C ALA A 29 10.89 -30.15 8.93
N ILE A 30 11.60 -30.87 8.05
CA ILE A 30 12.30 -30.28 6.90
C ILE A 30 11.32 -29.80 5.82
N VAL A 31 10.27 -30.57 5.56
CA VAL A 31 9.28 -30.28 4.50
C VAL A 31 8.25 -29.23 4.96
N LEU A 32 8.06 -29.09 6.27
CA LEU A 32 7.00 -28.26 6.83
C LEU A 32 7.28 -26.75 6.83
N VAL A 33 8.43 -26.26 6.35
CA VAL A 33 8.75 -24.81 6.38
C VAL A 33 8.16 -24.12 5.14
N PRO A 34 7.01 -23.40 5.24
CA PRO A 34 6.51 -22.62 4.13
C PRO A 34 7.45 -21.46 3.81
N LYS A 35 7.65 -21.18 2.51
CA LYS A 35 8.40 -20.01 2.04
C LYS A 35 7.58 -18.73 2.27
N VAL A 36 7.62 -18.19 3.49
CA VAL A 36 6.85 -16.99 3.88
C VAL A 36 7.37 -15.67 3.26
N GLY A 37 8.59 -15.64 2.72
CA GLY A 37 9.20 -14.40 2.23
C GLY A 37 8.56 -13.82 0.97
N SER A 38 8.30 -14.65 -0.05
CA SER A 38 7.68 -14.21 -1.30
C SER A 38 6.23 -13.79 -1.10
N ILE A 39 5.49 -14.51 -0.26
CA ILE A 39 4.09 -14.22 0.07
C ILE A 39 3.96 -12.84 0.73
N LYS A 40 4.87 -12.50 1.66
CA LYS A 40 4.87 -11.17 2.29
C LYS A 40 5.11 -10.06 1.27
N THR A 41 6.06 -10.24 0.37
CA THR A 41 6.38 -9.22 -0.66
C THR A 41 5.21 -9.02 -1.61
N GLN A 42 4.57 -10.11 -2.04
CA GLN A 42 3.39 -10.06 -2.88
C GLN A 42 2.19 -9.40 -2.16
N ALA A 43 1.98 -9.71 -0.88
CA ALA A 43 0.94 -9.07 -0.08
C ALA A 43 1.17 -7.56 0.07
N LYS A 44 2.43 -7.13 0.25
CA LYS A 44 2.79 -5.71 0.28
C LYS A 44 2.49 -5.01 -1.03
N SER A 45 2.90 -5.58 -2.17
CA SER A 45 2.60 -5.05 -3.50
C SER A 45 1.09 -4.94 -3.75
N ALA A 46 0.32 -5.97 -3.39
CA ALA A 46 -1.13 -5.95 -3.50
C ALA A 46 -1.78 -4.87 -2.61
N GLY A 47 -1.17 -4.56 -1.47
CA GLY A 47 -1.57 -3.44 -0.62
C GLY A 47 -1.38 -2.09 -1.32
N VAL A 48 -0.27 -1.89 -2.03
CA VAL A 48 -0.03 -0.66 -2.83
C VAL A 48 -1.11 -0.52 -3.90
N ASP A 49 -1.40 -1.59 -4.65
CA ASP A 49 -2.43 -1.56 -5.69
C ASP A 49 -3.82 -1.29 -5.12
N THR A 50 -4.10 -1.75 -3.89
CA THR A 50 -5.34 -1.44 -3.18
C THR A 50 -5.42 0.05 -2.82
N ASN A 51 -4.31 0.64 -2.35
CA ASN A 51 -4.23 2.07 -2.06
C ASN A 51 -4.44 2.90 -3.33
N VAL A 52 -3.79 2.53 -4.44
CA VAL A 52 -3.98 3.19 -5.75
C VAL A 52 -5.46 3.20 -6.15
N ARG A 53 -6.14 2.05 -6.04
CA ARG A 53 -7.58 1.95 -6.35
C ARG A 53 -8.47 2.78 -5.42
N ALA A 54 -8.09 2.90 -4.15
CA ALA A 54 -8.82 3.74 -3.20
C ALA A 54 -8.74 5.22 -3.59
N VAL A 55 -7.54 5.70 -3.93
CA VAL A 55 -7.30 7.06 -4.43
C VAL A 55 -8.01 7.28 -5.76
N GLU A 56 -7.89 6.34 -6.70
CA GLU A 56 -8.56 6.39 -7.99
C GLU A 56 -10.08 6.52 -7.86
N GLY A 57 -10.72 5.69 -7.02
CA GLY A 57 -12.16 5.75 -6.79
C GLY A 57 -12.62 7.09 -6.20
N PHE A 58 -11.83 7.67 -5.30
CA PHE A 58 -12.10 9.00 -4.77
C PHE A 58 -11.98 10.09 -5.84
N VAL A 59 -10.89 10.08 -6.61
CA VAL A 59 -10.64 11.07 -7.66
C VAL A 59 -11.71 11.02 -8.75
N GLN A 60 -12.12 9.83 -9.21
CA GLN A 60 -13.20 9.70 -10.21
C GLN A 60 -14.52 10.32 -9.72
N SER A 61 -14.80 10.25 -8.42
CA SER A 61 -16.00 10.86 -7.84
C SER A 61 -15.95 12.39 -7.80
N ARG A 62 -14.76 12.99 -7.89
CA ARG A 62 -14.56 14.43 -7.66
C ARG A 62 -14.05 15.22 -8.86
N ILE A 63 -13.36 14.59 -9.80
CA ILE A 63 -12.73 15.26 -10.94
C ILE A 63 -13.71 16.10 -11.76
N ASN A 64 -14.95 15.62 -11.96
CA ASN A 64 -15.98 16.35 -12.71
C ASN A 64 -16.46 17.64 -12.04
N PHE A 65 -16.37 17.72 -10.72
CA PHE A 65 -16.73 18.93 -9.98
C PHE A 65 -15.73 20.05 -10.26
N TRP A 66 -14.43 19.72 -10.20
CA TRP A 66 -13.34 20.67 -10.42
C TRP A 66 -13.06 20.95 -11.90
N ALA A 67 -13.40 20.02 -12.79
CA ALA A 67 -13.20 20.19 -14.24
C ALA A 67 -14.28 21.01 -14.97
N ASN A 68 -15.34 21.46 -14.28
CA ASN A 68 -16.47 22.10 -14.95
C ASN A 68 -16.15 23.51 -15.48
N LYS A 69 -15.80 23.58 -16.77
CA LYS A 69 -15.49 24.82 -17.50
C LYS A 69 -16.69 25.69 -17.88
N ASN A 70 -17.91 25.22 -17.65
CA ASN A 70 -19.14 25.97 -18.01
C ASN A 70 -19.51 27.04 -16.96
N THR A 71 -18.64 27.28 -15.98
CA THR A 71 -18.81 28.34 -15.00
C THR A 71 -17.95 29.55 -15.38
N PRO A 72 -18.47 30.79 -15.32
CA PRO A 72 -17.70 32.01 -15.62
C PRO A 72 -16.49 32.25 -14.69
N GLN A 73 -16.30 31.39 -13.68
CA GLN A 73 -15.27 31.45 -12.65
C GLN A 73 -14.31 30.25 -12.73
N TYR A 74 -14.32 29.47 -13.81
CA TYR A 74 -13.36 28.37 -13.96
C TYR A 74 -11.93 28.92 -14.00
N ASP A 75 -11.15 28.52 -13.01
CA ASP A 75 -9.74 28.82 -12.85
C ASP A 75 -9.01 27.47 -12.77
N ALA A 76 -8.08 27.26 -13.69
CA ALA A 76 -7.32 26.03 -13.83
C ALA A 76 -6.45 25.77 -12.58
N ASP A 77 -5.81 26.81 -12.06
CA ASP A 77 -4.91 26.71 -10.92
C ASP A 77 -5.71 26.45 -9.64
N ALA A 78 -6.87 27.10 -9.49
CA ALA A 78 -7.78 26.83 -8.39
C ALA A 78 -8.42 25.43 -8.45
N ALA A 79 -8.67 24.91 -9.65
CA ALA A 79 -9.18 23.54 -9.83
C ALA A 79 -8.11 22.50 -9.46
N ASP A 80 -6.86 22.77 -9.79
CA ASP A 80 -5.70 21.95 -9.46
C ASP A 80 -5.48 21.88 -7.94
N VAL A 81 -5.33 23.04 -7.28
CA VAL A 81 -5.19 23.11 -5.82
C VAL A 81 -6.40 22.52 -5.11
N GLY A 82 -7.61 22.82 -5.59
CA GLY A 82 -8.85 22.36 -4.97
C GLY A 82 -9.00 20.84 -4.94
N ILE A 83 -8.60 20.15 -6.00
CA ILE A 83 -8.64 18.67 -6.00
C ILE A 83 -7.54 18.07 -5.13
N GLN A 84 -6.35 18.67 -5.09
CA GLN A 84 -5.25 18.23 -4.21
C GLN A 84 -5.65 18.32 -2.73
N GLU A 85 -6.20 19.46 -2.29
CA GLU A 85 -6.70 19.64 -0.92
C GLU A 85 -7.77 18.61 -0.56
N GLU A 86 -8.65 18.28 -1.50
CA GLU A 86 -9.71 17.32 -1.28
C GLU A 86 -9.20 15.90 -1.08
N ILE A 87 -8.24 15.49 -1.90
CA ILE A 87 -7.57 14.18 -1.77
C ILE A 87 -6.90 14.09 -0.40
N VAL A 88 -6.12 15.11 -0.02
CA VAL A 88 -5.41 15.15 1.26
C VAL A 88 -6.39 15.09 2.44
N SER A 89 -7.49 15.85 2.38
CA SER A 89 -8.53 15.84 3.41
C SER A 89 -9.21 14.46 3.54
N ALA A 90 -9.55 13.84 2.40
CA ALA A 90 -10.18 12.53 2.36
C ALA A 90 -9.29 11.44 2.98
N PHE A 91 -8.00 11.42 2.63
CA PHE A 91 -7.06 10.41 3.13
C PHE A 91 -6.48 10.73 4.50
N THR A 92 -6.57 11.98 4.97
CA THR A 92 -6.32 12.29 6.38
C THR A 92 -7.39 11.66 7.28
N SER A 93 -8.64 11.69 6.82
CA SER A 93 -9.79 11.11 7.53
C SER A 93 -9.87 9.59 7.37
N ASN A 94 -9.65 9.09 6.16
CA ASN A 94 -9.67 7.68 5.80
C ASN A 94 -8.26 7.22 5.38
N LYS A 95 -7.40 7.03 6.38
CA LYS A 95 -5.97 6.79 6.18
C LYS A 95 -5.70 5.54 5.36
N ILE A 96 -4.93 5.70 4.29
CA ILE A 96 -4.20 4.59 3.68
C ILE A 96 -2.89 4.36 4.44
N THR A 97 -2.39 3.12 4.40
CA THR A 97 -1.15 2.72 5.06
C THR A 97 -0.16 2.25 4.01
N ASN A 98 1.09 2.73 4.09
CA ASN A 98 2.19 2.21 3.30
C ASN A 98 2.49 0.76 3.76
N PRO A 99 2.30 -0.28 2.93
CA PRO A 99 2.48 -1.68 3.34
C PRO A 99 3.95 -2.06 3.66
N ILE A 100 4.89 -1.17 3.36
CA ILE A 100 6.32 -1.39 3.52
C ILE A 100 6.83 -0.73 4.79
N SER A 101 6.57 0.57 4.97
CA SER A 101 6.97 1.35 6.15
C SER A 101 5.98 1.23 7.32
N ASN A 102 4.73 0.86 7.07
CA ASN A 102 3.59 0.90 8.00
C ASN A 102 3.26 2.31 8.52
N LEU A 103 3.67 3.35 7.79
CA LEU A 103 3.29 4.72 8.07
C LEU A 103 1.98 5.09 7.36
N THR A 104 1.32 6.12 7.88
CA THR A 104 0.09 6.73 7.31
C THR A 104 0.31 8.20 6.99
N THR A 105 1.58 8.60 6.87
CA THR A 105 1.97 9.98 6.55
C THR A 105 1.53 10.31 5.14
N ILE A 106 1.02 11.53 4.99
CA ILE A 106 0.60 12.11 3.73
C ILE A 106 1.47 13.34 3.55
N ASP A 107 2.17 13.38 2.44
CA ASP A 107 2.82 14.58 1.95
C ASP A 107 1.90 15.30 0.96
N ALA A 108 1.90 16.62 1.05
CA ALA A 108 0.98 17.49 0.33
C ALA A 108 1.62 18.87 0.17
N PRO A 109 1.29 19.62 -0.89
CA PRO A 109 1.73 21.01 -1.01
C PRO A 109 1.30 21.79 0.22
N THR A 110 2.27 22.44 0.86
CA THR A 110 2.04 23.20 2.10
C THR A 110 1.61 24.64 1.85
N THR A 111 1.75 25.12 0.60
CA THR A 111 1.34 26.46 0.17
C THR A 111 0.84 26.43 -1.27
N VAL A 112 0.05 27.45 -1.64
CA VAL A 112 -0.47 27.63 -3.01
C VAL A 112 0.63 27.90 -4.05
N ASP A 113 1.82 28.34 -3.64
CA ASP A 113 2.96 28.58 -4.55
C ASP A 113 3.62 27.26 -4.99
N GLU A 114 3.36 26.16 -4.29
CA GLU A 114 3.87 24.81 -4.60
C GLU A 114 2.80 23.98 -5.34
N ALA A 115 1.74 24.62 -5.83
CA ALA A 115 0.59 23.93 -6.44
C ALA A 115 0.95 23.09 -7.67
N ASP A 116 2.02 23.44 -8.38
CA ASP A 116 2.54 22.77 -9.59
C ASP A 116 3.92 22.13 -9.34
N ALA A 117 4.34 22.06 -8.07
CA ALA A 117 5.60 21.44 -7.70
C ALA A 117 5.45 19.91 -7.62
N ALA A 118 6.50 19.21 -8.05
CA ALA A 118 6.63 17.79 -7.76
C ALA A 118 6.60 17.59 -6.22
N PRO A 119 5.94 16.53 -5.72
CA PRO A 119 5.99 16.19 -4.31
C PRO A 119 7.43 15.97 -3.84
N ASP A 120 7.75 16.47 -2.65
CA ASP A 120 9.08 16.40 -2.01
C ASP A 120 9.07 15.61 -0.69
N GLY A 121 8.03 14.81 -0.49
CA GLY A 121 7.83 13.97 0.69
C GLY A 121 8.88 12.88 0.90
N ALA A 122 8.75 12.17 2.02
CA ALA A 122 9.68 11.12 2.41
C ALA A 122 9.43 9.82 1.64
N ASP A 123 10.50 9.04 1.43
CA ASP A 123 10.44 7.72 0.77
C ASP A 123 9.62 6.66 1.55
N THR A 124 9.12 7.00 2.74
CA THR A 124 8.27 6.17 3.59
C THR A 124 6.79 6.54 3.58
N ASP A 125 6.39 7.60 2.88
CA ASP A 125 5.02 8.11 2.93
C ASP A 125 4.01 7.12 2.33
N ALA A 126 2.77 7.21 2.80
CA ALA A 126 1.67 6.40 2.28
C ALA A 126 1.05 7.04 1.04
N LEU A 127 0.98 8.38 1.04
CA LEU A 127 0.48 9.19 -0.06
C LEU A 127 1.37 10.41 -0.19
N GLN A 128 1.72 10.76 -1.41
CA GLN A 128 2.25 12.08 -1.76
C GLN A 128 1.33 12.69 -2.79
N VAL A 129 0.92 13.93 -2.57
CA VAL A 129 0.07 14.69 -3.49
C VAL A 129 0.86 15.93 -3.89
N GLY A 130 0.85 16.24 -5.17
CA GLY A 130 1.45 17.47 -5.70
C GLY A 130 0.87 17.77 -7.07
N GLY A 131 1.40 18.81 -7.70
CA GLY A 131 0.97 19.23 -9.02
C GLY A 131 1.95 18.93 -10.13
N GLY A 132 1.53 19.31 -11.32
CA GLY A 132 2.26 19.17 -12.56
C GLY A 132 2.30 17.74 -13.06
N THR A 133 3.29 17.48 -13.92
CA THR A 133 3.49 16.17 -14.56
C THR A 133 4.83 15.53 -14.18
N THR A 134 5.60 16.20 -13.32
CA THR A 134 6.92 15.76 -12.89
C THR A 134 6.81 14.83 -11.70
N ALA A 135 7.37 13.63 -11.83
CA ALA A 135 7.50 12.70 -10.71
C ALA A 135 8.43 13.27 -9.62
N PRO A 136 8.25 12.83 -8.35
CA PRO A 136 9.17 13.15 -7.25
C PRO A 136 10.62 12.82 -7.60
N ALA A 137 11.56 13.51 -6.97
CA ALA A 137 12.97 13.14 -7.09
C ALA A 137 13.20 11.70 -6.59
N ALA A 138 14.23 11.03 -7.09
CA ALA A 138 14.47 9.61 -6.76
C ALA A 138 14.65 9.34 -5.25
N THR A 139 15.05 10.35 -4.47
CA THR A 139 15.16 10.28 -3.00
C THR A 139 13.81 10.35 -2.29
N ASP A 140 12.81 10.90 -2.97
CA ASP A 140 11.52 11.31 -2.40
C ASP A 140 10.40 10.36 -2.86
N ILE A 141 10.69 9.40 -3.75
CA ILE A 141 9.74 8.38 -4.19
C ILE A 141 9.28 7.53 -2.99
N PRO A 142 7.97 7.44 -2.71
CA PRO A 142 7.45 6.72 -1.56
C PRO A 142 7.46 5.21 -1.84
N LYS A 143 8.47 4.49 -1.34
CA LYS A 143 8.63 3.04 -1.51
C LYS A 143 7.46 2.32 -0.84
N GLY A 144 6.57 1.71 -1.62
CA GLY A 144 5.34 1.12 -1.12
C GLY A 144 4.17 2.09 -0.93
N GLY A 145 4.33 3.35 -1.37
CA GLY A 145 3.30 4.37 -1.30
C GLY A 145 2.69 4.67 -2.67
N VAL A 146 1.89 5.72 -2.68
CA VAL A 146 1.19 6.23 -3.86
C VAL A 146 1.57 7.70 -4.05
N VAL A 147 1.83 8.09 -5.29
CA VAL A 147 2.00 9.49 -5.70
C VAL A 147 0.80 9.89 -6.55
N VAL A 148 0.27 11.08 -6.29
CA VAL A 148 -0.77 11.72 -7.09
C VAL A 148 -0.23 13.03 -7.61
N LEU A 149 -0.30 13.21 -8.92
CA LEU A 149 0.04 14.44 -9.61
C LEU A 149 -1.20 14.95 -10.33
N SER A 150 -1.58 16.19 -10.10
CA SER A 150 -2.64 16.87 -10.84
C SER A 150 -2.06 17.93 -11.77
N ASP A 151 -2.59 18.02 -12.99
CA ASP A 151 -2.19 18.99 -14.00
C ASP A 151 -3.43 19.80 -14.42
N GLY A 152 -3.50 21.04 -13.93
CA GLY A 152 -4.49 22.03 -14.33
C GLY A 152 -4.10 22.86 -15.56
N THR A 153 -2.82 22.94 -15.93
CA THR A 153 -2.28 23.88 -16.94
C THR A 153 -2.76 23.56 -18.37
N GLY A 154 -3.22 22.34 -18.61
CA GLY A 154 -3.75 21.87 -19.90
C GLY A 154 -5.18 22.29 -20.25
N SER A 155 -5.64 21.86 -21.43
CA SER A 155 -7.02 22.06 -21.90
C SER A 155 -8.08 21.33 -21.05
N ALA A 156 -7.68 20.45 -20.13
CA ALA A 156 -8.53 19.76 -19.16
C ALA A 156 -7.69 19.35 -17.95
N LEU A 157 -8.30 19.31 -16.76
CA LEU A 157 -7.69 18.78 -15.54
C LEU A 157 -7.35 17.30 -15.76
N SER A 158 -6.10 16.91 -15.51
CA SER A 158 -5.68 15.51 -15.53
C SER A 158 -5.07 15.12 -14.20
N ILE A 159 -5.29 13.87 -13.78
CA ILE A 159 -4.71 13.34 -12.56
C ILE A 159 -3.99 12.04 -12.87
N ILE A 160 -2.72 11.97 -12.50
CA ILE A 160 -1.88 10.78 -12.64
C ILE A 160 -1.66 10.21 -11.25
N ILE A 161 -2.06 8.96 -11.06
CA ILE A 161 -1.90 8.21 -9.81
C ILE A 161 -0.89 7.10 -10.08
N THR A 162 0.19 7.06 -9.32
CA THR A 162 1.27 6.09 -9.49
C THR A 162 1.57 5.38 -8.17
N GLY A 163 1.48 4.05 -8.17
CA GLY A 163 1.92 3.20 -7.07
C GLY A 163 3.37 2.75 -7.25
N TYR A 164 4.09 2.62 -6.14
CA TYR A 164 5.51 2.24 -6.14
C TYR A 164 5.78 0.99 -5.30
N ASP A 165 6.67 0.12 -5.77
CA ASP A 165 7.12 -1.07 -5.04
C ASP A 165 8.13 -0.74 -3.94
N ALA A 166 8.66 -1.77 -3.29
CA ALA A 166 9.70 -1.67 -2.24
C ALA A 166 11.02 -1.03 -2.69
N ASN A 167 11.26 -0.97 -3.99
CA ASN A 167 12.48 -0.45 -4.58
C ASN A 167 12.27 0.94 -5.18
N GLY A 168 11.04 1.48 -5.15
CA GLY A 168 10.69 2.74 -5.81
C GLY A 168 10.44 2.59 -7.31
N ASN A 169 10.21 1.37 -7.81
CA ASN A 169 9.76 1.17 -9.19
C ASN A 169 8.25 1.33 -9.28
N VAL A 170 7.79 1.85 -10.40
CA VAL A 170 6.35 1.95 -10.70
C VAL A 170 5.73 0.56 -10.82
N THR A 171 4.65 0.31 -10.07
CA THR A 171 3.84 -0.93 -10.17
C THR A 171 2.59 -0.72 -11.00
N THR A 172 1.87 0.36 -10.71
CA THR A 172 0.57 0.69 -11.29
C THR A 172 0.50 2.18 -11.55
N THR A 173 0.09 2.58 -12.76
CA THR A 173 -0.22 3.97 -13.08
C THR A 173 -1.64 4.05 -13.63
N SER A 174 -2.42 4.99 -13.13
CA SER A 174 -3.74 5.35 -13.67
C SER A 174 -3.77 6.83 -13.99
N THR A 175 -4.35 7.18 -15.14
CA THR A 175 -4.56 8.57 -15.55
C THR A 175 -6.05 8.82 -15.67
N ILE A 176 -6.52 9.86 -15.00
CA ILE A 176 -7.93 10.22 -14.91
C ILE A 176 -8.10 11.59 -15.53
N THR A 177 -9.06 11.70 -16.42
CA THR A 177 -9.51 12.95 -17.04
C THR A 177 -11.03 13.01 -16.93
N PRO A 178 -11.61 14.21 -16.80
CA PRO A 178 -13.06 14.44 -16.76
C PRO A 178 -13.76 14.04 -18.06
#